data_AF-A0A2U8WAL1-F1
#
_entry.id   AF-A0A2U8WAL1-F1
#
_cell.length_a   1.000
_cell.length_b   1.000
_cell.length_c   1.000
_cell.angle_alpha   90.00
_cell.angle_beta   90.00
_cell.angle_gamma   90.00
#
_symmetry.space_group_name_H-M   'P 1'
#
loop_
_entity.id
_entity.type
_entity.pdbx_description
1 polymer ?
#
loop_
_entity_poly.entity_id
_entity_poly.type
_entity_poly.pdbx_seq_one_letter_code
_entity_poly.pdbx_strand_id
1 'polypeptide(L)'
;MDQIPSFTPSDWYWQADNGRVFSSAQGAPVPASDEAFGNWKEVGRLPTIWPRDDDGKQTDAALAEVLALYGLGMSSGASVPQSVTRAQAKIALHRTGLLDMVKTAVEADPEVQIWFDDASTWERQNPHVIDLGEQLLGGAAEIDALFIEAAKIAA
;
A
#
# COMPACT_ATOMS: atom_id res chain seq x y z
N MET A 1 -27.78 21.66 -25.34
CA MET A 1 -27.30 20.26 -25.35
C MET A 1 -26.30 20.16 -24.22
N ASP A 2 -26.79 19.87 -23.02
CA ASP A 2 -25.92 19.69 -21.84
C ASP A 2 -25.02 18.49 -22.08
N GLN A 3 -23.72 18.76 -22.27
CA GLN A 3 -22.71 17.71 -22.31
C GLN A 3 -22.62 17.10 -20.92
N ILE A 4 -23.25 15.95 -20.74
CA ILE A 4 -22.97 15.07 -19.61
C ILE A 4 -21.46 14.80 -19.66
N PRO A 5 -20.68 15.11 -18.62
CA PRO A 5 -19.25 14.86 -18.64
C PRO A 5 -19.02 13.37 -18.90
N SER A 6 -18.31 13.05 -19.99
CA SER A 6 -17.99 11.68 -20.34
C SER A 6 -17.21 11.03 -19.19
N PHE A 7 -17.68 9.88 -18.74
CA PHE A 7 -16.96 9.05 -17.78
C PHE A 7 -15.62 8.64 -18.39
N THR A 8 -14.52 9.11 -17.78
CA THR A 8 -13.15 8.78 -18.19
C THR A 8 -12.52 7.92 -17.11
N PRO A 9 -12.49 6.58 -17.25
CA PRO A 9 -12.01 5.68 -16.20
C PRO A 9 -10.62 6.05 -15.66
N SER A 10 -9.70 6.48 -16.54
CA SER A 10 -8.33 6.89 -16.19
C SER A 10 -8.22 8.28 -15.54
N ASP A 11 -9.29 9.09 -15.53
CA ASP A 11 -9.35 10.41 -14.89
C ASP A 11 -10.69 10.58 -14.15
N TRP A 12 -10.90 9.65 -13.22
CA TRP A 12 -12.11 9.58 -12.41
C TRP A 12 -11.81 9.54 -10.92
N TYR A 13 -12.81 9.91 -10.12
CA TYR A 13 -12.74 9.90 -8.67
C TYR A 13 -13.85 9.05 -8.06
N TRP A 14 -13.51 8.28 -7.02
CA TRP A 14 -14.45 7.51 -6.22
C TRP A 14 -14.43 8.01 -4.80
N GLN A 15 -15.59 8.21 -4.20
CA GLN A 15 -15.72 8.70 -2.83
C GLN A 15 -16.36 7.62 -1.95
N ALA A 16 -15.70 7.28 -0.85
CA ALA A 16 -16.23 6.41 0.19
C ALA A 16 -17.05 7.22 1.20
N ASP A 17 -17.94 6.53 1.91
CA ASP A 17 -18.86 7.09 2.91
C ASP A 17 -18.09 7.65 4.13
N ASN A 18 -16.89 7.14 4.38
CA ASN A 18 -15.97 7.63 5.41
C ASN A 18 -15.20 8.91 5.00
N GLY A 19 -15.46 9.44 3.79
CA GLY A 19 -14.78 10.64 3.27
C GLY A 19 -13.44 10.38 2.58
N ARG A 20 -12.98 9.13 2.44
CA ARG A 20 -11.82 8.80 1.59
C ARG A 20 -12.20 9.02 0.12
N VAL A 21 -11.26 9.55 -0.64
CA VAL A 21 -11.40 9.71 -2.09
C VAL A 21 -10.31 8.89 -2.77
N PHE A 22 -10.62 8.25 -3.88
CA PHE A 22 -9.67 7.57 -4.74
C PHE A 22 -9.58 8.27 -6.08
N SER A 23 -8.37 8.52 -6.56
CA SER A 23 -8.11 9.08 -7.87
C SER A 23 -7.59 7.99 -8.81
N SER A 24 -8.31 7.65 -9.88
CA SER A 24 -7.77 6.74 -10.89
C SER A 24 -6.65 7.36 -11.71
N ALA A 25 -6.59 8.69 -11.80
CA ALA A 25 -5.49 9.37 -12.45
C ALA A 25 -4.17 9.14 -11.71
N GLN A 26 -4.20 9.14 -10.37
CA GLN A 26 -3.03 8.82 -9.53
C GLN A 26 -2.91 7.32 -9.23
N GLY A 27 -3.97 6.55 -9.50
CA GLY A 27 -4.10 5.18 -9.04
C GLY A 27 -4.09 5.06 -7.52
N ALA A 28 -4.33 6.11 -6.74
CA ALA A 28 -4.13 6.11 -5.29
C ALA A 28 -5.27 6.82 -4.52
N PRO A 29 -5.52 6.44 -3.26
CA PRO A 29 -6.39 7.20 -2.37
C PRO A 29 -5.79 8.57 -2.08
N VAL A 30 -6.58 9.62 -2.29
CA VAL A 30 -6.25 11.03 -2.05
C VAL A 30 -7.12 11.60 -0.93
N PRO A 31 -6.66 12.64 -0.20
CA PRO A 31 -7.50 13.31 0.78
C PRO A 31 -8.67 14.03 0.08
N ALA A 32 -9.83 14.15 0.74
CA ALA A 32 -10.98 14.89 0.19
C ALA A 32 -10.71 16.40 -0.01
N SER A 33 -9.65 16.92 0.60
CA SER A 33 -9.14 18.28 0.44
C SER A 33 -8.10 18.41 -0.68
N ASP A 34 -7.87 17.37 -1.46
CA ASP A 34 -6.96 17.40 -2.60
C ASP A 34 -7.38 18.47 -3.62
N GLU A 35 -6.42 19.30 -4.04
CA GLU A 35 -6.68 20.42 -4.95
C GLU A 35 -7.17 19.93 -6.32
N ALA A 36 -6.62 18.81 -6.82
CA ALA A 36 -7.05 18.25 -8.10
C ALA A 36 -8.48 17.70 -8.02
N PHE A 37 -8.87 17.08 -6.90
CA PHE A 37 -10.26 16.67 -6.65
C PHE A 37 -11.20 17.87 -6.55
N GLY A 38 -10.78 18.97 -5.91
CA GLY A 38 -11.51 20.24 -5.87
C GLY A 38 -11.80 20.77 -7.27
N ASN A 39 -10.73 20.98 -8.05
CA ASN A 39 -10.80 21.48 -9.42
C ASN A 39 -11.65 20.57 -10.33
N TRP A 40 -11.55 19.24 -10.14
CA TRP A 40 -12.33 18.26 -10.90
C TRP A 40 -13.84 18.33 -10.59
N LYS A 41 -14.23 18.66 -9.35
CA LYS A 41 -15.65 18.91 -9.02
C LYS A 41 -16.14 20.27 -9.53
N GLU A 42 -15.28 21.29 -9.55
CA GLU A 42 -15.64 22.63 -10.03
C GLU A 42 -16.03 22.64 -11.51
N VAL A 43 -15.52 21.69 -12.31
CA VAL A 43 -15.95 21.48 -13.70
C VAL A 43 -17.28 20.71 -13.83
N GLY A 44 -18.03 20.55 -12.73
CA GLY A 44 -19.36 19.94 -12.70
C GLY A 44 -19.36 18.40 -12.73
N ARG A 45 -18.22 17.75 -12.49
CA ARG A 45 -18.14 16.29 -12.40
C ARG A 45 -18.49 15.82 -10.98
N LEU A 46 -19.15 14.65 -10.88
CA LEU A 46 -19.57 14.05 -9.62
C LEU A 46 -18.80 12.74 -9.39
N PRO A 47 -18.15 12.55 -8.22
CA PRO A 47 -17.45 11.32 -7.94
C PRO A 47 -18.44 10.15 -7.86
N THR A 48 -17.99 8.96 -8.27
CA THR A 48 -18.78 7.74 -8.11
C THR A 48 -18.65 7.25 -6.67
N ILE A 49 -19.67 6.59 -6.15
CA ILE A 49 -19.59 5.95 -4.83
C ILE A 49 -18.55 4.83 -4.89
N TRP A 50 -17.70 4.75 -3.88
CA TRP A 50 -16.73 3.68 -3.74
C TRP A 50 -17.47 2.33 -3.69
N PRO A 51 -17.10 1.34 -4.54
CA PRO A 51 -17.77 0.04 -4.58
C PRO A 51 -17.66 -0.70 -3.25
N ARG A 52 -18.63 -1.58 -3.01
CA ARG A 52 -18.72 -2.38 -1.79
C ARG A 52 -18.44 -3.85 -2.13
N ASP A 53 -17.79 -4.55 -1.21
CA ASP A 53 -17.61 -6.00 -1.28
C ASP A 53 -18.91 -6.77 -0.94
N ASP A 54 -18.86 -8.10 -0.94
CA ASP A 54 -19.99 -8.99 -0.59
C ASP A 54 -20.50 -8.76 0.84
N ASP A 55 -19.66 -8.27 1.75
CA ASP A 55 -20.02 -7.87 3.12
C ASP A 55 -20.63 -6.46 3.18
N GLY A 56 -20.74 -5.76 2.05
CA GLY A 56 -21.26 -4.40 1.95
C GLY A 56 -20.27 -3.32 2.41
N LYS A 57 -18.99 -3.65 2.59
CA LYS A 57 -17.93 -2.73 3.03
C LYS A 57 -17.21 -2.10 1.84
N GLN A 58 -16.95 -0.80 1.93
CA GLN A 58 -16.14 -0.09 0.93
C GLN A 58 -14.67 -0.36 1.18
N THR A 59 -14.11 -1.35 0.48
CA THR A 59 -12.72 -1.77 0.61
C THR A 59 -11.89 -1.37 -0.60
N ASP A 60 -10.58 -1.23 -0.40
CA ASP A 60 -9.62 -1.02 -1.48
C ASP A 60 -9.66 -2.20 -2.49
N ALA A 61 -9.88 -3.43 -2.00
CA ALA A 61 -10.04 -4.62 -2.84
C ALA A 61 -11.25 -4.53 -3.79
N ALA A 62 -12.43 -4.17 -3.28
CA ALA A 62 -13.63 -4.02 -4.11
C ALA A 62 -13.46 -2.96 -5.20
N LEU A 63 -12.70 -1.89 -4.91
CA LEU A 63 -12.38 -0.87 -5.91
C LEU A 63 -11.36 -1.39 -6.93
N ALA A 64 -10.32 -2.09 -6.48
CA ALA A 64 -9.37 -2.73 -7.37
C ALA A 64 -10.03 -3.67 -8.39
N GLU A 65 -11.08 -4.41 -8.00
CA GLU A 65 -11.84 -5.25 -8.93
C GLU A 65 -12.57 -4.45 -10.02
N VAL A 66 -13.23 -3.34 -9.64
CA VAL A 66 -13.88 -2.44 -10.60
C VAL A 66 -12.85 -1.80 -11.53
N LEU A 67 -11.70 -1.37 -11.00
CA LEU A 67 -10.62 -0.77 -11.76
C LEU A 67 -9.96 -1.77 -12.72
N ALA A 68 -9.81 -3.03 -12.29
CA ALA A 68 -9.26 -4.11 -13.11
C ALA A 68 -10.09 -4.35 -14.39
N LEU A 69 -11.42 -4.15 -14.34
CA LEU A 69 -12.28 -4.21 -15.52
C LEU A 69 -11.92 -3.17 -16.59
N TYR A 70 -11.36 -2.04 -16.17
CA TYR A 70 -10.87 -0.96 -17.04
C TYR A 70 -9.37 -1.03 -17.31
N GLY A 71 -8.67 -2.08 -16.83
CA GLY A 71 -7.22 -2.20 -16.94
C GLY A 71 -6.43 -1.22 -16.07
N LEU A 72 -7.07 -0.68 -15.02
CA LEU A 72 -6.46 0.27 -14.08
C LEU A 72 -6.03 -0.45 -12.80
N GLY A 73 -4.86 -0.09 -12.27
CA GLY A 73 -4.31 -0.63 -11.03
C GLY A 73 -4.50 0.34 -9.87
N MET A 74 -4.82 -0.21 -8.69
CA MET A 74 -4.82 0.54 -7.44
C MET A 74 -3.41 0.50 -6.82
N SER A 75 -2.69 1.59 -6.93
CA SER A 75 -1.51 1.91 -6.11
C SER A 75 -1.99 2.23 -4.70
N SER A 76 -1.86 1.29 -3.76
CA SER A 76 -2.11 1.53 -2.34
C SER A 76 -1.28 2.72 -1.86
N GLY A 77 -1.90 3.89 -1.73
CA GLY A 77 -1.25 5.20 -1.49
C GLY A 77 -0.59 5.37 -0.11
N ALA A 78 -0.26 4.27 0.58
CA ALA A 78 0.72 4.33 1.64
C ALA A 78 2.09 4.45 0.96
N SER A 79 2.72 5.62 1.03
CA SER A 79 4.13 5.75 0.67
C SER A 79 4.94 4.77 1.51
N VAL A 80 5.28 3.62 0.92
CA VAL A 80 6.03 2.57 1.61
C VAL A 80 7.40 3.15 1.98
N PRO A 81 7.75 3.21 3.26
CA PRO A 81 9.07 3.67 3.70
C PRO A 81 10.15 2.87 2.96
N GLN A 82 11.11 3.55 2.34
CA GLN A 82 12.22 2.85 1.66
C GLN A 82 13.21 2.26 2.67
N SER A 83 13.24 2.79 3.89
CA SER A 83 14.06 2.27 4.97
C SER A 83 13.36 2.37 6.32
N VAL A 84 13.68 1.42 7.21
CA VAL A 84 13.25 1.39 8.61
C VAL A 84 14.45 1.00 9.49
N THR A 85 14.42 1.35 10.77
CA THR A 85 15.49 0.90 11.68
C THR A 85 15.37 -0.59 11.97
N ARG A 86 16.49 -1.23 12.32
CA ARG A 86 16.51 -2.64 12.75
C ARG A 86 15.50 -2.92 13.86
N ALA A 87 15.37 -1.99 14.82
CA ALA A 87 14.42 -2.13 15.91
C ALA A 87 12.97 -2.11 15.42
N GLN A 88 12.61 -1.14 14.57
CA GLN A 88 11.28 -1.06 13.96
C GLN A 88 10.94 -2.33 13.19
N ALA A 89 11.84 -2.83 12.36
CA ALA A 89 11.61 -4.05 11.59
C ALA A 89 11.50 -5.31 12.48
N LYS A 90 12.40 -5.50 13.45
CA LYS A 90 12.33 -6.65 14.38
C LYS A 90 11.06 -6.61 15.23
N ILE A 91 10.60 -5.44 15.66
CA ILE A 91 9.33 -5.29 16.39
C ILE A 91 8.12 -5.58 15.48
N ALA A 92 8.13 -5.11 14.23
CA ALA A 92 7.07 -5.41 13.27
C ALA A 92 6.97 -6.92 12.99
N LEU A 93 8.11 -7.59 12.76
CA LEU A 93 8.18 -9.05 12.60
C LEU A 93 7.73 -9.80 13.86
N HIS A 94 8.02 -9.27 15.06
CA HIS A 94 7.55 -9.87 16.30
C HIS A 94 6.03 -9.78 16.43
N ARG A 95 5.43 -8.65 16.05
CA ARG A 95 3.97 -8.43 16.07
C ARG A 95 3.22 -9.33 15.11
N THR A 96 3.84 -9.72 13.99
CA THR A 96 3.28 -10.68 13.04
C THR A 96 3.57 -12.14 13.41
N GLY A 97 4.38 -12.39 14.44
CA GLY A 97 4.79 -13.74 14.83
C GLY A 97 5.79 -14.40 13.88
N LEU A 98 6.35 -13.65 12.92
CA LEU A 98 7.27 -14.16 11.90
C LEU A 98 8.75 -14.06 12.29
N LEU A 99 9.06 -13.35 13.38
CA LEU A 99 10.44 -13.11 13.79
C LEU A 99 11.24 -14.41 13.98
N ASP A 100 10.65 -15.44 14.58
CA ASP A 100 11.35 -16.70 14.82
C ASP A 100 11.65 -17.44 13.51
N MET A 101 10.72 -17.43 12.55
CA MET A 101 10.94 -18.01 11.22
C MET A 101 12.03 -17.29 10.46
N VAL A 102 12.05 -15.94 10.52
CA VAL A 102 13.11 -15.13 9.90
C VAL A 102 14.45 -15.47 10.52
N LYS A 103 14.56 -15.56 11.85
CA LYS A 103 15.82 -15.91 12.51
C LYS A 103 16.32 -17.29 12.09
N THR A 104 15.45 -18.29 11.98
CA THR A 104 15.84 -19.62 11.47
C THR A 104 16.34 -19.58 10.03
N ALA A 105 15.73 -18.77 9.16
CA ALA A 105 16.21 -18.62 7.78
C ALA A 105 17.56 -17.90 7.72
N VAL A 106 17.73 -16.87 8.54
CA VAL A 106 18.96 -16.09 8.67
C VAL A 106 20.12 -16.95 9.20
N GLU A 107 19.88 -17.83 10.17
CA GLU A 107 20.90 -18.76 10.70
C GLU A 107 21.40 -19.79 9.66
N ALA A 108 20.67 -19.98 8.56
CA ALA A 108 21.10 -20.86 7.47
C ALA A 108 22.18 -20.23 6.58
N ASP A 109 22.33 -18.90 6.61
CA ASP A 109 23.33 -18.16 5.83
C ASP A 109 24.12 -17.20 6.73
N PRO A 110 25.41 -17.50 7.03
CA PRO A 110 26.24 -16.67 7.89
C PRO A 110 26.37 -15.20 7.44
N GLU A 111 26.32 -14.91 6.14
CA GLU A 111 26.41 -13.54 5.62
C GLU A 111 25.14 -12.76 5.94
N VAL A 112 23.98 -13.38 5.69
CA VAL A 112 22.68 -12.80 6.03
C VAL A 112 22.56 -12.63 7.54
N GLN A 113 23.10 -13.56 8.34
CA GLN A 113 23.15 -13.44 9.79
C GLN A 113 23.93 -12.23 10.27
N ILE A 114 25.14 -12.02 9.74
CA ILE A 114 25.93 -10.82 10.06
C ILE A 114 25.16 -9.56 9.69
N TRP A 115 24.56 -9.50 8.49
CA TRP A 115 23.77 -8.36 8.07
C TRP A 115 22.55 -8.12 8.97
N PHE A 116 21.79 -9.17 9.29
CA PHE A 116 20.58 -9.08 10.11
C PHE A 116 20.85 -8.60 11.54
N ASP A 117 22.01 -8.96 12.07
CA ASP A 117 22.44 -8.56 13.41
C ASP A 117 23.14 -7.20 13.42
N ASP A 118 23.99 -6.87 12.45
CA ASP A 118 24.80 -5.64 12.49
C ASP A 118 24.17 -4.45 11.75
N ALA A 119 23.27 -4.66 10.79
CA ALA A 119 22.66 -3.56 10.04
C ALA A 119 21.85 -2.65 10.96
N SER A 120 22.14 -1.36 10.96
CA SER A 120 21.41 -0.34 11.71
C SER A 120 20.04 -0.03 11.10
N THR A 121 19.98 -0.07 9.77
CA THR A 121 18.78 0.21 8.95
C THR A 121 18.57 -0.90 7.95
N TRP A 122 17.31 -1.26 7.74
CA TRP A 122 16.89 -2.19 6.70
C TRP A 122 16.23 -1.41 5.59
N GLU A 123 16.70 -1.63 4.36
CA GLU A 123 16.17 -0.99 3.17
C GLU A 123 15.28 -1.98 2.43
N ARG A 124 14.13 -1.49 1.95
CA ARG A 124 13.14 -2.28 1.22
C ARG A 124 13.73 -2.89 -0.05
N GLN A 125 14.66 -2.18 -0.69
CA GLN A 125 15.34 -2.62 -1.91
C GLN A 125 16.61 -3.45 -1.64
N ASN A 126 16.91 -3.74 -0.37
CA ASN A 126 18.06 -4.57 -0.04
C ASN A 126 17.81 -6.01 -0.51
N PRO A 127 18.74 -6.65 -1.24
CA PRO A 127 18.59 -8.03 -1.70
C PRO A 127 18.24 -9.01 -0.57
N HIS A 128 18.87 -8.90 0.59
CA HIS A 128 18.57 -9.78 1.73
C HIS A 128 17.13 -9.62 2.25
N VAL A 129 16.58 -8.39 2.21
CA VAL A 129 15.18 -8.14 2.60
C VAL A 129 14.22 -8.72 1.57
N ILE A 130 14.53 -8.55 0.28
CA ILE A 130 13.72 -9.09 -0.81
C ILE A 130 13.71 -10.62 -0.74
N ASP A 131 14.88 -11.24 -0.67
CA ASP A 131 15.03 -12.70 -0.64
C ASP A 131 14.32 -13.31 0.58
N LEU A 132 14.52 -12.74 1.78
CA LEU A 132 13.83 -13.20 2.99
C LEU A 132 12.32 -12.98 2.92
N GLY A 133 11.87 -11.87 2.34
CA GLY A 133 10.46 -11.57 2.22
C GLY A 133 9.74 -12.40 1.16
N GLU A 134 10.39 -12.69 0.03
CA GLU A 134 9.86 -13.63 -0.95
C GLU A 134 9.77 -15.05 -0.37
N GLN A 135 10.77 -15.47 0.41
CA GLN A 135 10.79 -16.79 1.02
C GLN A 135 9.75 -16.95 2.15
N LEU A 136 9.53 -15.93 2.98
CA LEU A 136 8.79 -16.06 4.25
C LEU A 136 7.47 -15.27 4.31
N LEU A 137 7.37 -14.13 3.61
CA LEU A 137 6.23 -13.22 3.70
C LEU A 137 5.24 -13.37 2.54
N GLY A 138 5.65 -13.98 1.42
CA GLY A 138 4.77 -14.21 0.27
C GLY A 138 4.94 -13.20 -0.88
N GLY A 139 5.86 -12.24 -0.75
CA GLY A 139 6.26 -11.34 -1.84
C GLY A 139 6.30 -9.86 -1.46
N ALA A 140 6.38 -9.00 -2.50
CA ALA A 140 6.62 -7.58 -2.34
C ALA A 140 5.50 -6.83 -1.59
N ALA A 141 4.23 -7.25 -1.72
CA ALA A 141 3.11 -6.58 -1.07
C ALA A 141 3.17 -6.74 0.47
N GLU A 142 3.62 -7.89 0.94
CA GLU A 142 3.74 -8.21 2.36
C GLU A 142 5.00 -7.58 2.97
N ILE A 143 6.08 -7.48 2.19
CA ILE A 143 7.24 -6.64 2.55
C ILE A 143 6.78 -5.18 2.72
N ASP A 144 5.94 -4.68 1.81
CA ASP A 144 5.43 -3.30 1.88
C ASP A 144 4.59 -3.07 3.12
N ALA A 145 3.67 -3.99 3.40
CA ALA A 145 2.86 -3.96 4.61
C ALA A 145 3.73 -3.99 5.87
N LEU A 146 4.78 -4.82 5.90
CA LEU A 146 5.72 -4.88 7.02
C LEU A 146 6.46 -3.55 7.22
N PHE A 147 6.96 -2.93 6.15
CA PHE A 147 7.66 -1.64 6.23
C PHE A 147 6.74 -0.51 6.67
N ILE A 148 5.49 -0.50 6.20
CA ILE A 148 4.46 0.45 6.65
C ILE A 148 4.20 0.29 8.16
N GLU A 149 4.02 -0.94 8.64
CA GLU A 149 3.82 -1.20 10.07
C GLU A 149 5.05 -0.86 10.91
N ALA A 150 6.24 -1.18 10.42
CA ALA A 150 7.50 -0.88 11.07
C ALA A 150 7.69 0.64 11.27
N ALA A 151 7.36 1.45 10.26
CA ALA A 151 7.48 2.90 10.36
C ALA A 151 6.51 3.56 11.35
N LYS A 152 5.41 2.88 11.74
CA LYS A 152 4.52 3.37 12.81
C LYS A 152 5.11 3.21 14.20
N ILE A 153 6.17 2.41 14.34
CA ILE A 153 6.81 2.13 15.62
C ILE A 153 7.75 3.30 15.94
N ALA A 154 7.52 3.96 17.06
CA ALA A 154 8.40 5.02 17.54
C ALA A 154 9.83 4.45 17.72
N ALA A 155 10.78 5.06 17.03
CA ALA A 155 12.21 4.74 17.12
C ALA A 155 12.83 5.32 18.40
#